data_AF-A0A813APS4-F1
#
_entry.id   AF-A0A813APS4-F1
#
_cell.length_a   1.000
_cell.length_b   1.000
_cell.length_c   1.000
_cell.angle_alpha   90.00
_cell.angle_beta   90.00
_cell.angle_gamma   90.00
#
_symmetry.space_group_name_H-M   'P 1'
#
loop_
_entity.id
_entity.type
_entity.pdbx_description
1 polymer ?
#
loop_
_entity_poly.entity_id
_entity_poly.type
_entity_poly.pdbx_seq_one_letter_code
_entity_poly.pdbx_strand_id
1 'polypeptide(L)'
;MGLPSPWFLSVLSGVLCAHADKPADPTLPGMVAKILAGDFDNNFFDGDLLKTPPSNEKEEVGACLLDKVGAIVSENGVDEFLNDLQVDAAACCTKDKEECVKDNAEAYALLTSVGQKKTDSKTAAPKVAAMFLRSVEKRLNADKVVSSHAHFFGKCNAPETCTLELLGSVKRDL
;
A
#
# COMPACT_ATOMS: atom_id res chain seq x y z
N MET A 1 41.41 -21.07 -56.25
CA MET A 1 41.39 -21.42 -54.81
C MET A 1 41.22 -20.12 -54.03
N GLY A 2 40.22 -20.04 -53.16
CA GLY A 2 39.91 -18.84 -52.36
C GLY A 2 38.40 -18.64 -52.16
N LEU A 3 37.85 -19.28 -51.13
CA LEU A 3 36.42 -19.39 -50.77
C LEU A 3 35.69 -18.05 -50.50
N PRO A 4 34.36 -17.98 -50.69
CA PRO A 4 33.52 -16.93 -50.09
C PRO A 4 33.20 -17.28 -48.63
N SER A 5 33.02 -16.29 -47.76
CA SER A 5 32.34 -16.55 -46.48
C SER A 5 31.46 -15.39 -46.02
N PRO A 6 30.29 -15.71 -45.44
CA PRO A 6 29.16 -14.81 -45.31
C PRO A 6 29.01 -14.26 -43.89
N TRP A 7 28.35 -13.11 -43.77
CA TRP A 7 27.30 -12.82 -42.79
C TRP A 7 27.42 -13.49 -41.42
N PHE A 8 27.87 -12.72 -40.42
CA PHE A 8 27.42 -12.92 -39.04
C PHE A 8 26.97 -11.57 -38.46
N LEU A 9 25.71 -11.23 -38.74
CA LEU A 9 24.92 -10.34 -37.89
C LEU A 9 24.68 -11.07 -36.58
N SER A 10 25.51 -10.79 -35.58
CA SER A 10 25.27 -11.23 -34.21
C SER A 10 24.22 -10.30 -33.61
N VAL A 11 22.94 -10.63 -33.80
CA VAL A 11 21.85 -10.07 -33.01
C VAL A 11 21.93 -10.71 -31.64
N LEU A 12 22.57 -10.01 -30.69
CA LEU A 12 22.45 -10.32 -29.27
C LEU A 12 21.02 -10.02 -28.85
N SER A 13 20.15 -11.03 -28.97
CA SER A 13 18.88 -11.09 -28.24
C SER A 13 19.19 -11.09 -26.75
N GLY A 14 19.25 -9.89 -26.17
CA GLY A 14 19.16 -9.71 -24.73
C GLY A 14 17.76 -10.09 -24.29
N VAL A 15 17.62 -11.31 -23.75
CA VAL A 15 16.42 -11.71 -23.01
C VAL A 15 16.34 -10.80 -21.79
N LEU A 16 15.44 -9.81 -21.82
CA LEU A 16 15.03 -9.10 -20.60
C LEU A 16 14.31 -10.11 -19.71
N CYS A 17 15.03 -10.72 -18.78
CA CYS A 17 14.41 -11.41 -17.67
C CYS A 17 13.76 -10.35 -16.78
N ALA A 18 12.44 -10.20 -16.84
CA ALA A 18 11.66 -9.48 -15.85
C ALA A 18 11.98 -10.08 -14.47
N HIS A 19 12.76 -9.37 -13.66
CA HIS A 19 12.95 -9.74 -12.26
C HIS A 19 11.62 -9.42 -11.56
N ALA A 20 10.93 -10.46 -11.10
CA ALA A 20 9.84 -10.27 -10.17
C ALA A 20 10.37 -9.54 -8.92
N ASP A 21 9.59 -8.60 -8.39
CA ASP A 21 9.99 -7.83 -7.23
C ASP A 21 10.29 -8.73 -6.03
N LYS A 22 11.23 -8.28 -5.19
CA LYS A 22 11.65 -9.02 -4.01
C LYS A 22 10.43 -9.19 -3.08
N PRO A 23 10.19 -10.40 -2.52
CA PRO A 23 9.05 -10.62 -1.64
C PRO A 23 9.11 -9.77 -0.38
N ALA A 24 8.00 -9.12 -0.03
CA ALA A 24 7.85 -8.34 1.19
C ALA A 24 8.14 -9.18 2.44
N ASP A 25 8.67 -8.53 3.49
CA ASP A 25 8.85 -9.19 4.78
C ASP A 25 7.50 -9.59 5.38
N PRO A 26 7.38 -10.76 6.03
CA PRO A 26 6.13 -11.19 6.65
C PRO A 26 5.71 -10.34 7.86
N THR A 27 6.55 -9.41 8.31
CA THR A 27 6.24 -8.52 9.43
C THR A 27 6.42 -7.05 9.04
N LEU A 28 5.50 -6.19 9.48
CA LEU A 28 5.61 -4.74 9.31
C LEU A 28 6.94 -4.18 9.87
N PRO A 29 7.37 -4.48 11.11
CA PRO A 29 8.65 -3.98 11.63
C PRO A 29 9.85 -4.50 10.82
N GLY A 30 9.82 -5.76 10.36
CA GLY A 30 10.88 -6.31 9.51
C GLY A 30 10.94 -5.61 8.15
N MET A 31 9.79 -5.33 7.54
CA MET A 31 9.71 -4.61 6.27
C MET A 31 10.21 -3.17 6.41
N VAL A 32 9.76 -2.45 7.45
CA VAL A 32 10.25 -1.10 7.78
C VAL A 32 11.76 -1.11 7.99
N ALA A 33 12.30 -2.08 8.73
CA ALA A 33 13.74 -2.17 8.96
C ALA A 33 14.53 -2.38 7.66
N LYS A 34 14.02 -3.20 6.74
CA LYS A 34 14.63 -3.43 5.43
C LYS A 34 14.60 -2.18 4.53
N ILE A 35 13.48 -1.46 4.51
CA ILE A 35 13.39 -0.18 3.79
C ILE A 35 14.41 0.83 4.34
N LEU A 36 14.49 0.98 5.66
CA LEU A 36 15.45 1.88 6.31
C LEU A 36 16.92 1.46 6.10
N ALA A 37 17.19 0.18 5.89
CA ALA A 37 18.51 -0.34 5.56
C ALA A 37 18.89 -0.17 4.07
N GLY A 38 17.94 0.24 3.21
CA GLY A 38 18.13 0.32 1.76
C GLY A 38 18.03 -1.03 1.04
N ASP A 39 17.50 -2.07 1.70
CA ASP A 39 17.29 -3.40 1.11
C ASP A 39 16.04 -3.46 0.19
N PHE A 40 15.21 -2.42 0.27
CA PHE A 40 13.99 -2.18 -0.49
C PHE A 40 13.86 -0.67 -0.71
N ASP A 41 13.25 -0.29 -1.83
CA ASP A 41 12.92 1.10 -2.10
C ASP A 41 11.88 1.62 -1.09
N ASN A 42 12.03 2.90 -0.71
CA ASN A 42 11.06 3.57 0.13
C ASN A 42 9.95 4.17 -0.72
N ASN A 43 8.92 3.38 -1.01
CA ASN A 43 7.75 3.76 -1.79
C ASN A 43 6.76 4.67 -1.02
N PHE A 44 7.28 5.57 -0.19
CA PHE A 44 6.45 6.52 0.54
C PHE A 44 5.74 7.43 -0.45
N PHE A 45 4.42 7.34 -0.50
CA PHE A 45 3.58 8.15 -1.37
C PHE A 45 2.29 8.51 -0.65
N ASP A 46 1.99 9.80 -0.55
CA ASP A 46 0.86 10.35 0.18
C ASP A 46 -0.32 10.75 -0.71
N GLY A 47 -0.22 10.49 -2.01
CA GLY A 47 -1.26 10.72 -3.01
C GLY A 47 -1.64 12.19 -3.21
N ASP A 48 -0.83 13.13 -2.71
CA ASP A 48 -1.19 14.56 -2.65
C ASP A 48 -2.57 14.78 -1.99
N LEU A 49 -2.92 13.96 -0.99
CA LEU A 49 -4.27 13.88 -0.44
C LEU A 49 -4.64 15.01 0.52
N LEU A 50 -3.67 15.82 0.95
CA LEU A 50 -3.90 16.95 1.84
C LEU A 50 -4.12 18.24 1.05
N LYS A 51 -5.11 19.04 1.48
CA LYS A 51 -5.41 20.36 0.88
C LYS A 51 -4.28 21.37 1.08
N THR A 52 -3.43 21.14 2.08
CA THR A 52 -2.27 21.95 2.43
C THR A 52 -1.12 21.02 2.79
N PRO A 53 0.14 21.46 2.68
CA PRO A 53 1.27 20.64 3.10
C PRO A 53 1.11 20.09 4.53
N PRO A 54 1.57 18.86 4.80
CA PRO A 54 1.50 18.27 6.12
C PRO A 54 2.30 19.09 7.13
N SER A 55 1.78 19.21 8.34
CA SER A 55 2.42 20.01 9.40
C SER A 55 3.45 19.23 10.23
N ASN A 56 3.44 17.90 10.13
CA ASN A 56 4.31 16.99 10.86
C ASN A 56 4.27 15.58 10.25
N GLU A 57 5.18 14.70 10.68
CA GLU A 57 5.25 13.31 10.20
C GLU A 57 3.97 12.50 10.44
N LYS A 58 3.18 12.81 11.48
CA LYS A 58 1.91 12.09 11.71
C LYS A 58 0.93 12.36 10.58
N GLU A 59 0.83 13.60 10.12
CA GLU A 59 -0.02 13.95 8.97
C GLU A 59 0.48 13.31 7.67
N GLU A 60 1.80 13.27 7.45
CA GLU A 60 2.41 12.59 6.30
C GLU A 60 2.05 11.09 6.30
N VAL A 61 2.22 10.41 7.42
CA VAL A 61 1.88 8.98 7.57
C VAL A 61 0.38 8.76 7.39
N GLY A 62 -0.45 9.66 7.94
CA GLY A 62 -1.90 9.60 7.77
C GLY A 62 -2.31 9.71 6.29
N ALA A 63 -1.68 10.60 5.53
CA ALA A 63 -1.98 10.77 4.11
C ALA A 63 -1.49 9.55 3.30
N CYS A 64 -0.27 9.05 3.57
CA CYS A 64 0.25 7.83 2.96
C CYS A 64 -0.65 6.61 3.21
N LEU A 65 -1.10 6.38 4.45
CA LEU A 65 -2.01 5.27 4.73
C LEU A 65 -3.39 5.45 4.07
N LEU A 66 -3.87 6.70 3.95
CA LEU A 66 -5.14 6.99 3.29
C LEU A 66 -5.08 6.72 1.77
N ASP A 67 -3.94 6.99 1.14
CA ASP A 67 -3.66 6.57 -0.24
C ASP A 67 -3.79 5.04 -0.38
N LYS A 68 -3.22 4.27 0.56
CA LYS A 68 -3.35 2.80 0.54
C LYS A 68 -4.77 2.32 0.81
N VAL A 69 -5.57 3.03 1.61
CA VAL A 69 -7.02 2.77 1.71
C VAL A 69 -7.68 2.96 0.35
N GLY A 70 -7.37 4.05 -0.36
CA GLY A 70 -7.83 4.30 -1.73
C GLY A 70 -7.46 3.16 -2.68
N ALA A 71 -6.20 2.76 -2.71
CA ALA A 71 -5.70 1.66 -3.54
C ALA A 71 -6.41 0.32 -3.25
N ILE A 72 -6.67 -0.01 -1.98
CA ILE A 72 -7.41 -1.23 -1.63
C ILE A 72 -8.86 -1.16 -2.14
N VAL A 73 -9.53 -0.03 -1.96
CA VAL A 73 -10.96 0.12 -2.25
C VAL A 73 -11.24 0.29 -3.75
N SER A 74 -10.41 1.08 -4.43
CA SER A 74 -10.65 1.50 -5.81
C SER A 74 -9.87 0.68 -6.84
N GLU A 75 -8.76 0.06 -6.45
CA GLU A 75 -7.84 -0.63 -7.36
C GLU A 75 -7.69 -2.12 -7.03
N ASN A 76 -8.48 -2.65 -6.08
CA ASN A 76 -8.44 -4.05 -5.66
C ASN A 76 -7.04 -4.49 -5.18
N GLY A 77 -6.28 -3.59 -4.54
CA GLY A 77 -4.84 -3.77 -4.32
C GLY A 77 -4.40 -4.99 -3.52
N VAL A 78 -5.27 -5.54 -2.66
CA VAL A 78 -4.98 -6.79 -1.94
C VAL A 78 -4.91 -8.00 -2.88
N ASP A 79 -5.64 -7.98 -3.98
CA ASP A 79 -5.70 -9.07 -4.96
C ASP A 79 -4.71 -8.83 -6.12
N GLU A 80 -4.61 -7.58 -6.59
CA GLU A 80 -3.85 -7.24 -7.80
C GLU A 80 -2.35 -7.04 -7.55
N PHE A 81 -1.98 -6.43 -6.42
CA PHE A 81 -0.59 -6.01 -6.15
C PHE A 81 -0.20 -6.19 -4.67
N LEU A 82 -0.56 -7.34 -4.09
CA LEU A 82 -0.36 -7.62 -2.67
C LEU A 82 1.05 -7.33 -2.14
N ASN A 83 2.07 -7.76 -2.89
CA ASN A 83 3.47 -7.57 -2.49
C ASN A 83 3.79 -6.08 -2.35
N ASP A 84 3.42 -5.29 -3.36
CA ASP A 84 3.71 -3.86 -3.41
C ASP A 84 2.90 -3.12 -2.36
N LEU A 85 1.63 -3.49 -2.16
CA LEU A 85 0.80 -2.94 -1.07
C LEU A 85 1.44 -3.16 0.31
N GLN A 86 2.10 -4.30 0.55
CA GLN A 86 2.85 -4.52 1.79
C GLN A 86 4.08 -3.59 1.88
N VAL A 87 4.88 -3.49 0.82
CA VAL A 87 6.05 -2.58 0.79
C VAL A 87 5.61 -1.14 1.03
N ASP A 88 4.57 -0.70 0.34
CA ASP A 88 3.99 0.64 0.44
C ASP A 88 3.43 0.94 1.83
N ALA A 89 2.68 0.01 2.42
CA ALA A 89 2.17 0.17 3.78
C ALA A 89 3.33 0.26 4.81
N ALA A 90 4.41 -0.50 4.60
CA ALA A 90 5.61 -0.39 5.42
C ALA A 90 6.37 0.93 5.17
N ALA A 91 6.43 1.39 3.93
CA ALA A 91 7.01 2.68 3.57
C ALA A 91 6.32 3.82 4.32
N CYS A 92 4.99 3.81 4.41
CA CYS A 92 4.23 4.77 5.23
C CYS A 92 4.69 4.80 6.70
N CYS A 93 5.06 3.66 7.28
CA CYS A 93 5.55 3.55 8.67
C CYS A 93 7.07 3.76 8.84
N THR A 94 7.78 4.24 7.82
CA THR A 94 9.17 4.69 7.99
C THR A 94 9.29 6.00 8.76
N LYS A 95 8.20 6.78 8.82
CA LYS A 95 7.99 7.98 9.64
C LYS A 95 6.96 7.68 10.74
N ASP A 96 6.93 8.48 11.82
CA ASP A 96 6.06 8.20 12.99
C ASP A 96 6.13 6.72 13.44
N LYS A 97 7.34 6.16 13.37
CA LYS A 97 7.55 4.71 13.21
C LYS A 97 6.90 3.87 14.31
N GLU A 98 7.13 4.22 15.58
CA GLU A 98 6.67 3.40 16.71
C GLU A 98 5.15 3.32 16.77
N GLU A 99 4.48 4.46 16.62
CA GLU A 99 3.01 4.55 16.65
C GLU A 99 2.41 3.93 15.39
N CYS A 100 2.99 4.17 14.21
CA CYS A 100 2.50 3.61 12.94
C CYS A 100 2.62 2.09 12.92
N VAL A 101 3.78 1.55 13.29
CA VAL A 101 3.99 0.10 13.33
C VAL A 101 3.01 -0.55 14.31
N LYS A 102 2.82 0.03 15.49
CA LYS A 102 1.87 -0.48 16.49
C LYS A 102 0.44 -0.49 15.97
N ASP A 103 0.00 0.62 15.36
CA ASP A 103 -1.38 0.78 14.91
C ASP A 103 -1.73 -0.11 13.70
N ASN A 104 -0.74 -0.44 12.85
CA ASN A 104 -0.95 -1.12 11.57
C ASN A 104 -0.43 -2.57 11.53
N ALA A 105 0.12 -3.08 12.63
CA ALA A 105 0.66 -4.45 12.70
C ALA A 105 -0.38 -5.53 12.34
N GLU A 106 -1.61 -5.38 12.83
CA GLU A 106 -2.69 -6.36 12.57
C GLU A 106 -3.11 -6.36 11.09
N ALA A 107 -3.28 -5.18 10.51
CA ALA A 107 -3.61 -5.02 9.09
C ALA A 107 -2.54 -5.65 8.19
N TYR A 108 -1.26 -5.39 8.50
CA TYR A 108 -0.14 -5.97 7.76
C TYR A 108 -0.04 -7.50 7.91
N ALA A 109 -0.28 -8.02 9.12
CA ALA A 109 -0.32 -9.46 9.36
C ALA A 109 -1.45 -10.14 8.56
N LEU A 110 -2.58 -9.46 8.38
CA LEU A 110 -3.67 -9.93 7.54
C LEU A 110 -3.28 -9.95 6.05
N LEU A 111 -2.61 -8.91 5.54
CA LEU A 111 -2.02 -8.92 4.19
C LEU A 111 -1.05 -10.09 4.00
N THR A 112 -0.16 -10.30 4.99
CA THR A 112 0.77 -11.44 4.99
C THR A 112 0.04 -12.78 4.94
N SER A 113 -1.09 -12.90 5.65
CA SER A 113 -1.91 -14.12 5.66
C SER A 113 -2.54 -14.40 4.29
N VAL A 114 -2.89 -13.36 3.53
CA VAL A 114 -3.33 -13.50 2.13
C VAL A 114 -2.19 -14.06 1.26
N GLY A 115 -0.97 -13.50 1.39
CA GLY A 115 0.19 -13.96 0.63
C GLY A 115 0.58 -15.41 0.95
N GLN A 116 0.35 -15.83 2.20
CA GLN A 116 0.50 -17.21 2.66
C GLN A 116 -0.66 -18.13 2.30
N LYS A 117 -1.69 -17.62 1.59
CA LYS A 117 -2.91 -18.34 1.20
C LYS A 117 -3.69 -18.90 2.40
N LYS A 118 -3.55 -18.28 3.57
CA LYS A 118 -4.32 -18.61 4.79
C LYS A 118 -5.64 -17.84 4.87
N THR A 119 -5.78 -16.78 4.08
CA THR A 119 -6.98 -15.96 4.01
C THR A 119 -7.19 -15.51 2.57
N ASP A 120 -8.45 -15.41 2.16
CA ASP A 120 -8.83 -14.92 0.83
C ASP A 120 -8.75 -13.39 0.75
N SER A 121 -8.30 -12.87 -0.41
CA SER A 121 -8.10 -11.42 -0.64
C SER A 121 -9.40 -10.64 -0.44
N LYS A 122 -10.54 -11.14 -0.92
CA LYS A 122 -11.85 -10.47 -0.80
C LYS A 122 -12.35 -10.41 0.64
N THR A 123 -11.97 -11.41 1.45
CA THR A 123 -12.27 -11.44 2.89
C THR A 123 -11.38 -10.46 3.67
N ALA A 124 -10.10 -10.37 3.28
CA ALA A 124 -9.12 -9.54 3.96
C ALA A 124 -9.26 -8.04 3.63
N ALA A 125 -9.48 -7.70 2.35
CA ALA A 125 -9.47 -6.33 1.85
C ALA A 125 -10.29 -5.31 2.66
N PRO A 126 -11.59 -5.53 2.94
CA PRO A 126 -12.36 -4.55 3.72
C PRO A 126 -11.85 -4.39 5.15
N LYS A 127 -11.31 -5.46 5.75
CA LYS A 127 -10.76 -5.41 7.11
C LYS A 127 -9.44 -4.65 7.15
N VAL A 128 -8.54 -4.91 6.19
CA VAL A 128 -7.27 -4.18 6.06
C VAL A 128 -7.54 -2.69 5.84
N ALA A 129 -8.41 -2.33 4.89
CA ALA A 129 -8.76 -0.94 4.63
C ALA A 129 -9.37 -0.26 5.86
N ALA A 130 -10.26 -0.93 6.59
CA ALA A 130 -10.83 -0.39 7.83
C ALA A 130 -9.77 -0.18 8.93
N MET A 131 -8.83 -1.10 9.09
CA MET A 131 -7.76 -0.98 10.07
C MET A 131 -6.79 0.16 9.73
N PHE A 132 -6.40 0.28 8.46
CA PHE A 132 -5.61 1.43 7.98
C PHE A 132 -6.38 2.74 8.17
N LEU A 133 -7.66 2.80 7.83
CA LEU A 133 -8.48 3.99 8.03
C LEU A 133 -8.54 4.41 9.51
N ARG A 134 -8.65 3.46 10.46
CA ARG A 134 -8.56 3.77 11.90
C ARG A 134 -7.21 4.36 12.30
N SER A 135 -6.12 3.96 11.64
CA SER A 135 -4.80 4.57 11.83
C SER A 135 -4.73 5.98 11.22
N VAL A 136 -5.38 6.20 10.07
CA VAL A 136 -5.54 7.51 9.43
C VAL A 136 -6.29 8.47 10.34
N GLU A 137 -7.42 8.06 10.93
CA GLU A 137 -8.27 8.92 11.78
C GLU A 137 -7.61 9.35 13.10
N LYS A 138 -6.54 8.68 13.52
CA LYS A 138 -5.68 9.13 14.64
C LYS A 138 -4.72 10.24 14.24
N ARG A 139 -4.48 10.41 12.94
CA ARG A 139 -3.42 11.24 12.36
C ARG A 139 -3.96 12.44 11.58
N LEU A 140 -5.13 12.28 10.98
CA LEU A 140 -5.77 13.28 10.12
C LEU A 140 -7.22 13.52 10.53
N ASN A 141 -7.70 14.72 10.18
CA ASN A 141 -9.11 15.06 10.18
C ASN A 141 -9.61 15.17 8.74
N ALA A 142 -10.87 14.81 8.50
CA ALA A 142 -11.46 14.80 7.16
C ALA A 142 -11.44 16.17 6.45
N ASP A 143 -11.48 17.27 7.21
CA ASP A 143 -11.44 18.63 6.70
C ASP A 143 -10.10 19.00 6.05
N LYS A 144 -9.00 18.35 6.44
CA LYS A 144 -7.68 18.52 5.83
C LYS A 144 -7.50 17.76 4.51
N VAL A 145 -8.36 16.79 4.23
CA VAL A 145 -8.22 15.87 3.09
C VAL A 145 -9.04 16.35 1.90
N VAL A 146 -8.52 16.15 0.68
CA VAL A 146 -9.24 16.41 -0.58
C VAL A 146 -10.54 15.60 -0.67
N SER A 147 -11.54 16.13 -1.39
CA SER A 147 -12.89 15.53 -1.44
C SER A 147 -12.93 14.09 -1.95
N SER A 148 -11.99 13.73 -2.83
CA SER A 148 -11.89 12.37 -3.39
C SER A 148 -11.65 11.31 -2.32
N HIS A 149 -11.06 11.65 -1.17
CA HIS A 149 -10.72 10.69 -0.10
C HIS A 149 -11.36 11.04 1.25
N ALA A 150 -11.81 12.28 1.45
CA ALA A 150 -12.48 12.70 2.68
C ALA A 150 -13.74 11.86 3.01
N HIS A 151 -14.38 11.27 2.00
CA HIS A 151 -15.58 10.44 2.16
C HIS A 151 -15.33 9.09 2.87
N PHE A 152 -14.07 8.66 3.05
CA PHE A 152 -13.75 7.46 3.82
C PHE A 152 -13.94 7.66 5.32
N PHE A 153 -13.69 8.87 5.83
CA PHE A 153 -13.70 9.15 7.26
C PHE A 153 -15.07 8.86 7.91
N GLY A 154 -15.01 8.31 9.13
CA GLY A 154 -16.14 7.91 9.96
C GLY A 154 -16.80 6.60 9.54
N LYS A 155 -16.25 5.89 8.54
CA LYS A 155 -16.75 4.59 8.10
C LYS A 155 -16.01 3.45 8.78
N CYS A 156 -16.66 2.30 8.85
CA CYS A 156 -16.04 1.06 9.29
C CYS A 156 -15.37 1.11 10.68
N ASN A 157 -16.01 1.82 11.63
CA ASN A 157 -15.61 1.84 13.04
C ASN A 157 -15.47 0.43 13.65
N ALA A 158 -16.21 -0.55 13.11
CA ALA A 158 -16.03 -1.97 13.37
C ALA A 158 -15.48 -2.67 12.10
N PRO A 159 -14.17 -3.00 12.06
CA PRO A 159 -13.56 -3.65 10.90
C PRO A 159 -14.23 -4.96 10.48
N GLU A 160 -14.74 -5.74 11.45
CA GLU A 160 -15.37 -7.05 11.20
C GLU A 160 -16.66 -6.98 10.39
N THR A 161 -17.37 -5.85 10.44
CA THR A 161 -18.62 -5.65 9.69
C THR A 161 -18.42 -4.73 8.48
N CYS A 162 -17.18 -4.33 8.19
CA CYS A 162 -16.88 -3.45 7.08
C CYS A 162 -16.98 -4.19 5.74
N THR A 163 -17.42 -3.49 4.71
CA THR A 163 -17.41 -3.97 3.32
C THR A 163 -16.74 -2.93 2.43
N LEU A 164 -16.17 -3.36 1.29
CA LEU A 164 -15.61 -2.43 0.30
C LEU A 164 -16.69 -1.51 -0.29
N GLU A 165 -17.92 -2.00 -0.42
CA GLU A 165 -19.07 -1.19 -0.83
C GLU A 165 -19.35 -0.06 0.16
N LEU A 166 -19.34 -0.34 1.47
CA LEU A 166 -19.51 0.67 2.49
C LEU A 166 -18.40 1.71 2.42
N LEU A 167 -17.14 1.28 2.31
CA LEU A 167 -15.98 2.17 2.18
C LEU A 167 -16.06 3.03 0.91
N GLY A 168 -16.34 2.46 -0.25
CA GLY A 168 -16.38 3.16 -1.54
C GLY A 168 -17.63 4.01 -1.77
N SER A 169 -18.68 3.87 -0.94
CA SER A 169 -19.91 4.66 -1.12
C SER A 169 -19.70 6.16 -0.87
N VAL A 170 -20.06 7.04 -1.80
CA VAL A 170 -20.05 8.48 -1.51
C VAL A 170 -21.32 8.81 -0.70
N LYS A 171 -21.20 9.49 0.45
CA LYS A 171 -22.38 10.06 1.13
C LYS A 171 -23.01 11.07 0.17
N ARG A 172 -24.18 10.72 -0.37
CA ARG A 172 -25.03 11.66 -1.11
C ARG A 172 -25.77 12.45 -0.06
N ASP A 173 -25.26 13.64 0.27
CA ASP A 173 -26.02 14.60 1.06
C ASP A 173 -27.24 15.01 0.21
N LEU A 174 -28.45 14.69 0.71
CA LEU A 174 -29.74 15.13 0.16
C LEU A 174 -30.06 16.55 0.64
#